data_AF-A0A957U0W8-F1
#
_entry.id   AF-A0A957U0W8-F1
#
_cell.length_a   1.000
_cell.length_b   1.000
_cell.length_c   1.000
_cell.angle_alpha   90.00
_cell.angle_beta   90.00
_cell.angle_gamma   90.00
#
_symmetry.space_group_name_H-M   'P 1'
#
loop_
_entity.id
_entity.type
_entity.pdbx_description
1 polymer ?
#
loop_
_entity_poly.entity_id
_entity_poly.type
_entity_poly.pdbx_seq_one_letter_code
_entity_poly.pdbx_strand_id
1 'polypeptide(L)'
;VVNCTDCHFSLNNPIYYQESAESRPDHLIFDARRMDIGDYLQQPLHQFAKGQSAQSTVAPELSGSMRRCESCHSIEATHEWLPYKDRHMEAISCESCHVPMLYAPAKQQVDWTVVKTDGEPRTECRGTAVDEQAAIHGISTLIQGFAPTLLPRTRVDGDPNLAPHNLIASWFWIYGDPARPVRQQDLEQVYLGENGYHAEVVALMDTNGDGLLEETELALDTEAKVAFITQRLVDLGLENPRISGEIQPYTVSHNVAHGDWATKECESCHAEESRITAPFQVASYLPGGVLPSFVKDANTIIDGDLYTTDDGRLMYRAATIGDGLYVLGHDRLPWVDWLGAGAFLMTMMAVVAHGGLRFVASVRMPHAAPKLEKVYMYTVYERLWHWLQTTAILLLIFTGLIIHKPDVFGIFQFKYAVQVHNILAVVLVVNALLAAFYHIASGEIRQYLPQPAGFFNQAITQATFYLRGIFRGDEHPFEKNPHQKLNPLQQITYFGILNVLLPLQILTGILMWGVQRWPDLAASLGGLPLLAPFHTLIAWLFATFIVMHVYLTTTGPTPMAGIKAMIMGWDDVEVHEESHPGNLTSTSQSQTVIHKEASSS
;
A
#
# COMPACT_ATOMS: atom_id res chain seq x y z
N VAL A 1 6.82 -18.51 -30.49
CA VAL A 1 5.37 -18.69 -30.27
C VAL A 1 5.22 -19.79 -29.25
N VAL A 2 4.60 -19.49 -28.10
CA VAL A 2 4.31 -20.49 -27.05
C VAL A 2 2.97 -21.14 -27.41
N ASN A 3 2.91 -22.47 -27.44
CA ASN A 3 1.68 -23.23 -27.68
C ASN A 3 1.07 -23.70 -26.36
N CYS A 4 -0.22 -24.04 -26.35
CA CYS A 4 -0.89 -24.57 -25.16
C CYS A 4 -0.16 -25.79 -24.57
N THR A 5 0.41 -26.65 -25.43
CA THR A 5 1.14 -27.86 -25.04
C THR A 5 2.48 -27.59 -24.36
N ASP A 6 3.04 -26.38 -24.49
CA ASP A 6 4.29 -26.03 -23.81
C ASP A 6 4.07 -25.79 -22.30
N CYS A 7 2.86 -25.41 -21.91
CA CYS A 7 2.42 -25.30 -20.51
C CYS A 7 1.66 -26.56 -20.07
N HIS A 8 0.67 -26.98 -20.86
CA HIS A 8 -0.18 -28.16 -20.63
C HIS A 8 0.36 -29.40 -21.35
N PHE A 9 1.61 -29.77 -21.06
CA PHE A 9 2.18 -31.00 -21.59
C PHE A 9 1.58 -32.22 -20.91
N SER A 10 1.58 -33.35 -21.60
CA SER A 10 1.29 -34.66 -21.00
C SER A 10 2.37 -35.00 -19.99
N LEU A 11 2.00 -35.44 -18.77
CA LEU A 11 2.96 -35.58 -17.67
C LEU A 11 4.07 -36.60 -17.96
N ASN A 12 3.83 -37.61 -18.80
CA ASN A 12 4.88 -38.57 -19.21
C ASN A 12 5.60 -38.18 -20.51
N ASN A 13 5.39 -36.97 -21.03
CA ASN A 13 6.06 -36.52 -22.25
C ASN A 13 7.57 -36.39 -22.00
N PRO A 14 8.43 -37.15 -22.70
CA PRO A 14 9.86 -37.23 -22.38
C PRO A 14 10.67 -35.98 -22.74
N ILE A 15 10.09 -35.03 -23.49
CA ILE A 15 10.69 -33.72 -23.78
C ILE A 15 10.53 -32.77 -22.58
N TYR A 16 9.36 -32.82 -21.93
CA TYR A 16 8.99 -31.87 -20.88
C TYR A 16 9.13 -32.44 -19.47
N TYR A 17 9.03 -33.76 -19.33
CA TYR A 17 9.15 -34.48 -18.07
C TYR A 17 10.51 -34.23 -17.42
N GLN A 18 10.46 -33.72 -16.20
CA GLN A 18 11.60 -33.62 -15.29
C GLN A 18 11.23 -34.38 -14.03
N GLU A 19 12.00 -35.41 -13.70
CA GLU A 19 11.82 -36.15 -12.45
C GLU A 19 12.05 -35.20 -11.26
N SER A 20 11.18 -35.27 -10.26
CA SER A 20 11.26 -34.39 -9.09
C SER A 20 12.60 -34.56 -8.36
N ALA A 21 13.09 -33.50 -7.71
CA ALA A 21 14.32 -33.58 -6.93
C ALA A 21 14.23 -34.60 -5.78
N GLU A 22 13.01 -34.89 -5.30
CA GLU A 22 12.73 -35.83 -4.21
C GLU A 22 12.82 -37.29 -4.66
N SER A 23 12.46 -37.59 -5.91
CA SER A 23 12.50 -38.94 -6.49
C SER A 23 13.80 -39.24 -7.24
N ARG A 24 14.53 -38.20 -7.66
CA ARG A 24 15.81 -38.34 -8.37
C ARG A 24 16.94 -38.60 -7.36
N PRO A 25 17.69 -39.70 -7.47
CA PRO A 25 18.86 -39.94 -6.63
C PRO A 25 19.86 -38.78 -6.66
N ASP A 26 20.33 -38.34 -5.48
CA ASP A 26 21.19 -37.15 -5.31
C ASP A 26 22.47 -37.15 -6.17
N HIS A 27 22.94 -38.33 -6.58
CA HIS A 27 24.16 -38.49 -7.37
C HIS A 27 23.94 -38.40 -8.89
N LEU A 28 22.69 -38.29 -9.36
CA LEU A 28 22.37 -38.20 -10.78
C LEU A 28 22.25 -36.74 -11.22
N ILE A 29 23.22 -36.30 -12.04
CA ILE A 29 23.17 -35.01 -12.74
C ILE A 29 22.17 -35.05 -13.90
N PHE A 30 22.02 -36.21 -14.53
CA PHE A 30 21.09 -36.48 -15.62
C PHE A 30 20.45 -37.85 -15.41
N ASP A 31 19.12 -37.92 -15.49
CA ASP A 31 18.40 -39.19 -15.34
C ASP A 31 18.12 -39.83 -16.70
N ALA A 32 18.79 -40.95 -16.97
CA ALA A 32 18.60 -41.72 -18.19
C ALA A 32 17.35 -42.61 -18.18
N ARG A 33 16.62 -42.73 -17.06
CA ARG A 33 15.43 -43.58 -16.89
C ARG A 33 14.14 -42.96 -17.41
N ARG A 34 14.23 -41.85 -18.15
CA ARG A 34 13.08 -41.24 -18.83
C ARG A 34 12.56 -42.16 -19.94
N MET A 35 11.24 -42.11 -20.16
CA MET A 35 10.58 -42.81 -21.27
C MET A 35 11.20 -42.37 -22.62
N ASP A 36 11.37 -43.29 -23.57
CA ASP A 36 11.77 -42.92 -24.93
C ASP A 36 10.58 -42.32 -25.68
N ILE A 37 10.85 -41.48 -26.70
CA ILE A 37 9.77 -40.91 -27.52
C ILE A 37 8.94 -41.99 -28.23
N GLY A 38 9.55 -43.11 -28.63
CA GLY A 38 8.86 -44.24 -29.24
C GLY A 38 7.87 -44.90 -28.28
N ASP A 39 8.25 -45.07 -27.02
CA ASP A 39 7.39 -45.65 -25.98
C ASP A 39 6.24 -44.70 -25.59
N TYR A 40 6.53 -43.40 -25.50
CA TYR A 40 5.52 -42.36 -25.27
C TYR A 40 4.45 -42.36 -26.35
N LEU A 41 4.82 -42.54 -27.62
CA LEU A 41 3.85 -42.60 -28.73
C LEU A 41 2.95 -43.84 -28.66
N GLN A 42 3.39 -44.92 -28.01
CA GLN A 42 2.56 -46.11 -27.79
C GLN A 42 1.63 -45.96 -26.59
N GLN A 43 2.06 -45.25 -25.54
CA GLN A 43 1.31 -45.11 -24.29
C GLN A 43 1.38 -43.67 -23.75
N PRO A 44 0.78 -42.69 -24.45
CA PRO A 44 0.76 -41.32 -23.97
C PRO A 44 -0.20 -41.22 -22.78
N LEU A 45 0.23 -40.54 -21.72
CA LEU A 45 -0.63 -40.21 -20.60
C LEU A 45 -1.56 -39.07 -21.03
N HIS A 46 -2.86 -39.25 -20.85
CA HIS A 46 -3.86 -38.23 -21.22
C HIS A 46 -4.14 -37.23 -20.09
N GLN A 47 -3.40 -37.32 -18.98
CA GLN A 47 -3.43 -36.32 -17.91
C GLN A 47 -2.43 -35.21 -18.26
N PHE A 48 -2.95 -34.01 -18.45
CA PHE A 48 -2.15 -32.82 -18.72
C PHE A 48 -1.67 -32.19 -17.43
N ALA A 49 -0.52 -31.53 -17.51
CA ALA A 49 0.00 -30.70 -16.44
C ALA A 49 -1.02 -29.63 -16.03
N LYS A 50 -1.28 -29.55 -14.73
CA LYS A 50 -2.31 -28.70 -14.11
C LYS A 50 -1.64 -27.52 -13.40
N GLY A 51 -2.12 -26.33 -13.70
CA GLY A 51 -1.74 -25.10 -13.00
C GLY A 51 -2.32 -25.01 -11.60
N GLN A 52 -2.07 -23.89 -10.92
CA GLN A 52 -2.71 -23.57 -9.64
C GLN A 52 -3.95 -22.71 -9.87
N SER A 53 -5.09 -23.37 -10.04
CA SER A 53 -6.40 -22.74 -10.12
C SER A 53 -7.08 -22.66 -8.75
N ALA A 54 -7.92 -21.65 -8.57
CA ALA A 54 -8.91 -21.56 -7.50
C ALA A 54 -9.71 -22.86 -7.31
N GLN A 55 -10.02 -23.55 -8.42
CA GLN A 55 -10.64 -24.88 -8.43
C GLN A 55 -9.59 -25.95 -8.10
N SER A 56 -9.40 -26.23 -6.82
CA SER A 56 -8.32 -27.12 -6.35
C SER A 56 -8.74 -28.58 -6.19
N THR A 57 -10.05 -28.87 -6.16
CA THR A 57 -10.60 -30.17 -5.73
C THR A 57 -10.44 -31.31 -6.74
N VAL A 58 -10.29 -31.03 -8.03
CA VAL A 58 -10.11 -32.06 -9.08
C VAL A 58 -8.63 -32.36 -9.28
N ALA A 59 -8.22 -33.63 -9.14
CA ALA A 59 -6.84 -34.09 -9.30
C ALA A 59 -5.82 -33.24 -8.51
N PRO A 60 -5.98 -33.09 -7.17
CA PRO A 60 -5.10 -32.26 -6.34
C PRO A 60 -3.64 -32.69 -6.43
N GLU A 61 -3.36 -33.97 -6.67
CA GLU A 61 -2.02 -34.54 -6.86
C GLU A 61 -1.28 -33.98 -8.08
N LEU A 62 -1.98 -33.35 -9.03
CA LEU A 62 -1.38 -32.74 -10.22
C LEU A 62 -1.14 -31.23 -10.06
N SER A 63 -1.50 -30.63 -8.92
CA SER A 63 -1.41 -29.19 -8.70
C SER A 63 0.04 -28.70 -8.81
N GLY A 64 0.28 -27.69 -9.65
CA GLY A 64 1.61 -27.11 -9.83
C GLY A 64 2.54 -27.89 -10.76
N SER A 65 2.05 -28.92 -11.44
CA SER A 65 2.82 -29.66 -12.45
C SER A 65 3.02 -28.88 -13.76
N MET A 66 2.18 -27.87 -14.02
CA MET A 66 2.27 -26.99 -15.20
C MET A 66 3.46 -26.03 -15.09
N ARG A 67 4.20 -25.84 -16.19
CA ARG A 67 5.23 -24.80 -16.28
C ARG A 67 4.61 -23.41 -16.13
N ARG A 68 5.29 -22.54 -15.40
CA ARG A 68 4.87 -21.15 -15.15
C ARG A 68 5.66 -20.19 -16.04
N CYS A 69 5.29 -18.92 -16.03
CA CYS A 69 5.91 -17.89 -16.88
C CYS A 69 7.44 -17.86 -16.71
N GLU A 70 7.91 -17.92 -15.47
CA GLU A 70 9.33 -17.91 -15.10
C GLU A 70 10.09 -19.18 -15.49
N SER A 71 9.39 -20.27 -15.85
CA SER A 71 10.02 -21.47 -16.41
C SER A 71 10.57 -21.24 -17.82
N CYS A 72 10.13 -20.17 -18.50
CA CYS A 72 10.57 -19.84 -19.86
C CYS A 72 11.03 -18.38 -20.01
N HIS A 73 10.57 -17.47 -19.14
CA HIS A 73 10.89 -16.04 -19.20
C HIS A 73 11.80 -15.61 -18.05
N SER A 74 12.86 -14.87 -18.38
CA SER A 74 13.68 -14.20 -17.39
C SER A 74 13.08 -12.83 -17.06
N ILE A 75 12.59 -12.69 -15.83
CA ILE A 75 12.17 -11.39 -15.28
C ILE A 75 13.35 -10.43 -15.24
N GLU A 76 14.53 -10.92 -14.85
CA GLU A 76 15.73 -10.10 -14.68
C GLU A 76 16.16 -9.43 -16.00
N ALA A 77 16.11 -10.18 -17.11
CA ALA A 77 16.55 -9.70 -18.42
C ALA A 77 15.56 -8.80 -19.15
N THR A 78 14.29 -8.72 -18.71
CA THR A 78 13.22 -8.07 -19.50
C THR A 78 12.43 -6.97 -18.77
N HIS A 79 12.44 -6.97 -17.43
CA HIS A 79 11.60 -6.07 -16.62
C HIS A 79 12.40 -4.91 -15.98
N GLU A 80 13.34 -4.28 -16.71
CA GLU A 80 14.12 -3.13 -16.19
C GLU A 80 13.25 -1.93 -15.76
N TRP A 81 12.04 -1.84 -16.29
CA TRP A 81 11.07 -0.82 -15.91
C TRP A 81 10.54 -1.00 -14.48
N LEU A 82 10.51 -2.23 -13.95
CA LEU A 82 9.91 -2.55 -12.65
C LEU A 82 11.00 -2.53 -11.55
N PRO A 83 10.94 -1.58 -10.59
CA PRO A 83 11.85 -1.59 -9.45
C PRO A 83 11.48 -2.73 -8.49
N TYR A 84 12.43 -3.20 -7.68
CA TYR A 84 12.18 -4.24 -6.65
C TYR A 84 11.49 -5.51 -7.22
N LYS A 85 12.04 -6.05 -8.33
CA LYS A 85 11.44 -7.16 -9.10
C LYS A 85 11.05 -8.34 -8.22
N ASP A 86 11.96 -8.80 -7.36
CA ASP A 86 11.73 -9.96 -6.49
C ASP A 86 10.53 -9.77 -5.57
N ARG A 87 10.37 -8.57 -4.98
CA ARG A 87 9.21 -8.28 -4.12
C ARG A 87 7.91 -8.26 -4.86
N HIS A 88 7.90 -7.72 -6.08
CA HIS A 88 6.71 -7.77 -6.91
C HIS A 88 6.37 -9.22 -7.25
N MET A 89 7.34 -10.05 -7.61
CA MET A 89 7.07 -11.45 -7.99
C MET A 89 6.70 -12.35 -6.82
N GLU A 90 7.06 -11.96 -5.59
CA GLU A 90 6.52 -12.57 -4.38
C GLU A 90 5.07 -12.17 -4.13
N ALA A 91 4.73 -10.88 -4.29
CA ALA A 91 3.41 -10.34 -3.95
C ALA A 91 2.34 -10.53 -5.03
N ILE A 92 2.72 -10.52 -6.32
CA ILE A 92 1.80 -10.58 -7.45
C ILE A 92 2.23 -11.65 -8.46
N SER A 93 1.26 -12.25 -9.14
CA SER A 93 1.50 -13.15 -10.26
C SER A 93 1.79 -12.37 -11.55
N CYS A 94 2.48 -12.97 -12.52
CA CYS A 94 2.76 -12.35 -13.82
C CYS A 94 1.46 -11.88 -14.51
N GLU A 95 0.41 -12.68 -14.40
CA GLU A 95 -0.91 -12.42 -14.98
C GLU A 95 -1.57 -11.16 -14.40
N SER A 96 -1.21 -10.72 -13.19
CA SER A 96 -1.76 -9.48 -12.61
C SER A 96 -1.40 -8.24 -13.44
N CYS A 97 -0.18 -8.22 -14.00
CA CYS A 97 0.28 -7.16 -14.90
C CYS A 97 -0.04 -7.46 -16.36
N HIS A 98 0.00 -8.73 -16.75
CA HIS A 98 -0.16 -9.15 -18.15
C HIS A 98 -1.60 -9.45 -18.56
N VAL A 99 -2.55 -9.49 -17.64
CA VAL A 99 -3.99 -9.55 -17.93
C VAL A 99 -4.68 -8.33 -17.31
N PRO A 100 -4.35 -7.10 -17.76
CA PRO A 100 -5.01 -5.91 -17.24
C PRO A 100 -6.48 -5.83 -17.67
N MET A 101 -6.77 -6.39 -18.84
CA MET A 101 -8.10 -6.49 -19.43
C MET A 101 -8.22 -7.86 -20.09
N LEU A 102 -9.33 -8.57 -19.83
CA LEU A 102 -9.64 -9.84 -20.47
C LEU A 102 -10.62 -9.60 -21.61
N TYR A 103 -10.14 -9.62 -22.86
CA TYR A 103 -10.96 -9.46 -24.07
C TYR A 103 -11.65 -10.76 -24.46
N ALA A 104 -12.57 -11.23 -23.61
CA ALA A 104 -13.39 -12.41 -23.86
C ALA A 104 -14.73 -12.29 -23.12
N PRO A 105 -15.82 -12.91 -23.64
CA PRO A 105 -17.01 -13.15 -22.85
C PRO A 105 -16.67 -14.10 -21.70
N ALA A 106 -17.12 -13.79 -20.50
CA ALA A 106 -17.01 -14.67 -19.35
C ALA A 106 -18.35 -14.74 -18.62
N LYS A 107 -18.69 -15.91 -18.07
CA LYS A 107 -19.87 -16.04 -17.22
C LYS A 107 -19.72 -15.08 -16.02
N GLN A 108 -20.78 -14.33 -15.74
CA GLN A 108 -20.92 -13.44 -14.60
C GLN A 108 -21.86 -14.08 -13.57
N GLN A 109 -23.05 -14.46 -14.03
CA GLN A 109 -24.13 -14.96 -13.19
C GLN A 109 -24.80 -16.16 -13.84
N VAL A 110 -25.10 -17.19 -13.05
CA VAL A 110 -25.86 -18.38 -13.45
C VAL A 110 -27.03 -18.56 -12.50
N ASP A 111 -28.25 -18.34 -12.97
CA ASP A 111 -29.45 -18.46 -12.16
C ASP A 111 -30.20 -19.75 -12.50
N TRP A 112 -30.00 -20.79 -11.67
CA TRP A 112 -30.75 -22.04 -11.67
C TRP A 112 -32.04 -21.95 -10.85
N THR A 113 -32.38 -20.79 -10.29
CA THR A 113 -33.68 -20.60 -9.63
C THR A 113 -34.82 -20.53 -10.62
N VAL A 114 -34.51 -20.21 -11.88
CA VAL A 114 -35.37 -20.22 -13.06
C VAL A 114 -34.82 -21.17 -14.13
N VAL A 115 -35.70 -21.67 -14.99
CA VAL A 115 -35.34 -22.63 -16.05
C VAL A 115 -35.86 -22.13 -17.38
N LYS A 116 -35.03 -22.15 -18.43
CA LYS A 116 -35.43 -21.82 -19.80
C LYS A 116 -36.16 -22.99 -20.46
N THR A 117 -36.80 -22.75 -21.60
CA THR A 117 -37.50 -23.82 -22.36
C THR A 117 -36.61 -24.95 -22.86
N ASP A 118 -35.28 -24.74 -22.92
CA ASP A 118 -34.28 -25.76 -23.26
C ASP A 118 -33.77 -26.54 -22.04
N GLY A 119 -34.28 -26.26 -20.84
CA GLY A 119 -33.86 -26.88 -19.58
C GLY A 119 -32.62 -26.26 -18.95
N GLU A 120 -32.00 -25.27 -19.60
CA GLU A 120 -30.79 -24.59 -19.12
C GLU A 120 -31.15 -23.42 -18.19
N PRO A 121 -30.22 -22.97 -17.31
CA PRO A 121 -30.44 -21.83 -16.44
C PRO A 121 -30.36 -20.52 -17.22
N ARG A 122 -30.90 -19.44 -16.64
CA ARG A 122 -30.57 -18.10 -17.13
C ARG A 122 -29.10 -17.81 -16.85
N THR A 123 -28.34 -17.47 -17.88
CA THR A 123 -26.90 -17.20 -17.76
C THR A 123 -26.60 -15.81 -18.31
N GLU A 124 -25.92 -15.01 -17.51
CA GLU A 124 -25.44 -13.69 -17.92
C GLU A 124 -23.91 -13.70 -18.04
N CYS A 125 -23.41 -13.08 -19.09
CA CYS A 125 -21.98 -12.94 -19.36
C CYS A 125 -21.55 -11.48 -19.23
N ARG A 126 -20.33 -11.28 -18.71
CA ARG A 126 -19.60 -10.01 -18.74
C ARG A 126 -18.65 -9.99 -19.94
N GLY A 127 -18.16 -8.79 -20.27
CA GLY A 127 -17.18 -8.60 -21.34
C GLY A 127 -17.77 -8.53 -22.75
N THR A 128 -19.09 -8.38 -22.85
CA THR A 128 -19.84 -8.21 -24.10
C THR A 128 -20.70 -6.95 -24.02
N ALA A 129 -20.84 -6.23 -25.13
CA ALA A 129 -21.87 -5.20 -25.24
C ALA A 129 -23.22 -5.89 -25.32
N VAL A 130 -24.11 -5.57 -24.38
CA VAL A 130 -25.52 -6.01 -24.46
C VAL A 130 -26.20 -5.04 -25.42
N ASP A 131 -26.45 -5.47 -26.66
CA ASP A 131 -27.46 -4.82 -27.49
C ASP A 131 -28.82 -5.34 -26.97
N GLU A 132 -29.73 -4.44 -26.59
CA GLU A 132 -31.04 -4.75 -25.97
C GLU A 132 -31.92 -5.72 -26.78
N GLN A 133 -31.56 -6.04 -28.03
CA GLN A 133 -32.32 -6.94 -28.91
C GLN A 133 -31.59 -8.22 -29.32
N ALA A 134 -30.35 -8.47 -28.87
CA ALA A 134 -29.59 -9.65 -29.27
C ALA A 134 -29.39 -10.60 -28.09
N ALA A 135 -30.02 -11.77 -28.16
CA ALA A 135 -29.68 -12.91 -27.32
C ALA A 135 -28.15 -13.07 -27.22
N ILE A 136 -27.65 -13.39 -26.03
CA ILE A 136 -26.23 -13.43 -25.61
C ILE A 136 -25.36 -14.41 -26.46
N HIS A 137 -25.89 -14.99 -27.54
CA HIS A 137 -25.33 -16.12 -28.26
C HIS A 137 -25.38 -15.98 -29.79
N GLY A 138 -25.13 -14.76 -30.32
CA GLY A 138 -24.99 -14.52 -31.76
C GLY A 138 -23.56 -14.25 -32.21
N ILE A 139 -23.24 -14.53 -33.48
CA ILE A 139 -21.97 -14.12 -34.12
C ILE A 139 -21.79 -12.58 -34.10
N SER A 140 -22.87 -11.84 -33.88
CA SER A 140 -22.91 -10.37 -33.84
C SER A 140 -22.57 -9.76 -32.48
N THR A 141 -22.38 -10.54 -31.41
CA THR A 141 -22.11 -10.00 -30.08
C THR A 141 -20.75 -9.30 -30.04
N LEU A 142 -20.74 -8.01 -29.72
CA LEU A 142 -19.51 -7.22 -29.61
C LEU A 142 -18.78 -7.57 -28.31
N ILE A 143 -17.53 -8.01 -28.40
CA ILE A 143 -16.66 -8.26 -27.24
C ILE A 143 -16.01 -6.94 -26.82
N GLN A 144 -16.28 -6.51 -25.59
CA GLN A 144 -15.65 -5.33 -24.97
C GLN A 144 -14.54 -5.70 -24.00
N GLY A 145 -14.61 -6.92 -23.42
CA GLY A 145 -13.74 -7.38 -22.36
C GLY A 145 -14.08 -6.80 -20.99
N PHE A 146 -13.41 -7.27 -19.94
CA PHE A 146 -13.55 -6.76 -18.57
C PHE A 146 -12.22 -6.80 -17.81
N ALA A 147 -12.08 -5.96 -16.79
CA ALA A 147 -10.93 -6.01 -15.89
C ALA A 147 -11.18 -7.07 -14.82
N PRO A 148 -10.33 -8.11 -14.69
CA PRO A 148 -10.49 -9.11 -13.63
C PRO A 148 -10.20 -8.51 -12.25
N THR A 149 -10.86 -9.02 -11.22
CA THR A 149 -10.53 -8.67 -9.83
C THR A 149 -9.24 -9.38 -9.41
N LEU A 150 -8.42 -8.73 -8.58
CA LEU A 150 -7.24 -9.37 -8.01
C LEU A 150 -7.62 -9.99 -6.67
N LEU A 151 -7.29 -11.26 -6.48
CA LEU A 151 -7.47 -11.97 -5.21
C LEU A 151 -6.19 -12.70 -4.83
N PRO A 152 -5.83 -12.76 -3.54
CA PRO A 152 -4.74 -13.59 -3.09
C PRO A 152 -5.09 -15.06 -3.30
N ARG A 153 -4.16 -15.81 -3.90
CA ARG A 153 -4.20 -17.27 -3.95
C ARG A 153 -2.98 -17.86 -3.26
N THR A 154 -3.16 -19.02 -2.63
CA THR A 154 -2.06 -19.77 -2.03
C THR A 154 -1.24 -20.46 -3.14
N ARG A 155 0.06 -20.16 -3.21
CA ARG A 155 1.00 -20.80 -4.14
C ARG A 155 1.39 -22.22 -3.68
N VAL A 156 2.13 -22.96 -4.50
CA VAL A 156 2.63 -24.33 -4.19
C VAL A 156 3.47 -24.35 -2.91
N ASP A 157 4.25 -23.29 -2.69
CA ASP A 157 5.13 -23.13 -1.52
C ASP A 157 4.38 -22.67 -0.26
N GLY A 158 3.06 -22.40 -0.36
CA GLY A 158 2.21 -22.00 0.75
C GLY A 158 2.07 -20.49 0.94
N ASP A 159 2.86 -19.68 0.23
CA ASP A 159 2.78 -18.22 0.32
C ASP A 159 1.63 -17.67 -0.54
N PRO A 160 0.91 -16.63 -0.09
CA PRO A 160 -0.10 -15.98 -0.91
C PRO A 160 0.53 -15.07 -1.98
N ASN A 161 -0.08 -15.00 -3.15
CA ASN A 161 0.17 -13.93 -4.11
C ASN A 161 -1.12 -13.46 -4.79
N LEU A 162 -1.19 -12.19 -5.16
CA LEU A 162 -2.32 -11.65 -5.93
C LEU A 162 -2.32 -12.22 -7.34
N ALA A 163 -3.48 -12.70 -7.78
CA ALA A 163 -3.71 -13.15 -9.15
C ALA A 163 -5.08 -12.68 -9.66
N PRO A 164 -5.25 -12.51 -10.98
CA PRO A 164 -6.52 -12.12 -11.57
C PRO A 164 -7.54 -13.27 -11.52
N HIS A 165 -8.77 -12.92 -11.15
CA HIS A 165 -9.89 -13.83 -11.05
C HIS A 165 -11.15 -13.24 -11.71
N ASN A 166 -11.98 -14.12 -12.27
CA ASN A 166 -13.37 -13.84 -12.60
C ASN A 166 -14.26 -14.45 -11.52
N LEU A 167 -15.14 -13.64 -10.91
CA LEU A 167 -16.12 -14.15 -9.96
C LEU A 167 -17.40 -14.54 -10.70
N ILE A 168 -17.80 -15.80 -10.54
CA ILE A 168 -19.06 -16.33 -11.07
C ILE A 168 -19.99 -16.57 -9.88
N ALA A 169 -21.14 -15.89 -9.87
CA ALA A 169 -22.17 -16.15 -8.87
C ALA A 169 -23.25 -17.08 -9.43
N SER A 170 -23.63 -18.07 -8.63
CA SER A 170 -24.67 -19.04 -8.98
C SER A 170 -25.75 -19.06 -7.91
N TRP A 171 -27.00 -19.04 -8.32
CA TRP A 171 -28.14 -19.25 -7.41
C TRP A 171 -28.89 -20.50 -7.82
N PHE A 172 -29.35 -21.26 -6.83
CA PHE A 172 -30.06 -22.51 -7.05
C PHE A 172 -30.98 -22.81 -5.87
N TRP A 173 -31.98 -23.67 -6.12
CA TRP A 173 -32.87 -24.14 -5.07
C TRP A 173 -32.23 -25.28 -4.27
N ILE A 174 -32.35 -25.19 -2.95
CA ILE A 174 -32.04 -26.28 -2.01
C ILE A 174 -33.29 -26.65 -1.21
N TYR A 175 -33.38 -27.91 -0.78
CA TYR A 175 -34.50 -28.41 0.02
C TYR A 175 -34.01 -29.37 1.11
N GLY A 176 -34.85 -29.60 2.12
CA GLY A 176 -34.62 -30.52 3.22
C GLY A 176 -33.58 -30.07 4.25
N ASP A 177 -33.36 -30.96 5.22
CA ASP A 177 -32.31 -30.91 6.24
C ASP A 177 -31.74 -32.33 6.46
N PRO A 178 -30.51 -32.64 6.01
CA PRO A 178 -29.52 -31.73 5.44
C PRO A 178 -29.92 -31.20 4.06
N ALA A 179 -29.50 -29.97 3.77
CA ALA A 179 -29.79 -29.29 2.51
C ALA A 179 -29.26 -30.08 1.30
N ARG A 180 -30.09 -30.21 0.25
CA ARG A 180 -29.72 -30.81 -1.03
C ARG A 180 -30.17 -29.92 -2.19
N PRO A 181 -29.41 -29.83 -3.28
CA PRO A 181 -29.87 -29.16 -4.49
C PRO A 181 -31.15 -29.82 -5.02
N VAL A 182 -32.12 -29.01 -5.45
CA VAL A 182 -33.29 -29.50 -6.19
C VAL A 182 -32.82 -30.07 -7.53
N ARG A 183 -33.39 -31.21 -7.95
CA ARG A 183 -33.00 -31.86 -9.21
C ARG A 183 -33.51 -31.03 -10.38
N GLN A 184 -32.74 -30.98 -11.47
CA GLN A 184 -33.14 -30.30 -12.70
C GLN A 184 -34.52 -30.73 -13.20
N GLN A 185 -34.83 -32.04 -13.17
CA GLN A 185 -36.14 -32.57 -13.56
C GLN A 185 -37.30 -31.99 -12.73
N ASP A 186 -37.10 -31.77 -11.42
CA ASP A 186 -38.13 -31.20 -10.57
C ASP A 186 -38.33 -29.71 -10.91
N LEU A 187 -37.25 -28.98 -11.21
CA LEU A 187 -37.34 -27.58 -11.66
C LEU A 187 -38.03 -27.45 -13.02
N GLU A 188 -37.68 -28.31 -13.99
CA GLU A 188 -38.34 -28.36 -15.29
C GLU A 188 -39.84 -28.62 -15.12
N GLN A 189 -40.25 -29.51 -14.22
CA GLN A 189 -41.67 -29.76 -13.96
C GLN A 189 -42.40 -28.54 -13.34
N VAL A 190 -41.70 -27.74 -12.54
CA VAL A 190 -42.24 -26.49 -11.96
C VAL A 190 -42.46 -25.42 -13.03
N TYR A 191 -41.53 -25.27 -13.97
CA TYR A 191 -41.55 -24.19 -14.96
C TYR A 191 -42.23 -24.56 -16.28
N LEU A 192 -42.06 -25.80 -16.76
CA LEU A 192 -42.41 -26.24 -18.10
C LEU A 192 -43.61 -27.19 -18.11
N GLY A 193 -44.54 -26.95 -19.04
CA GLY A 193 -45.66 -27.82 -19.40
C GLY A 193 -45.45 -28.50 -20.76
N GLU A 194 -46.53 -29.01 -21.38
CA GLU A 194 -46.45 -29.76 -22.65
C GLU A 194 -45.92 -28.93 -23.83
N ASN A 195 -46.17 -27.61 -23.84
CA ASN A 195 -45.85 -26.70 -24.96
C ASN A 195 -45.16 -25.40 -24.49
N GLY A 196 -44.11 -25.49 -23.67
CA GLY A 196 -43.37 -24.33 -23.14
C GLY A 196 -43.63 -24.10 -21.67
N TYR A 197 -43.67 -22.84 -21.22
CA TYR A 197 -43.93 -22.51 -19.81
C TYR A 197 -45.38 -22.81 -19.38
N HIS A 198 -45.59 -23.14 -18.11
CA HIS A 198 -46.94 -23.20 -17.53
C HIS A 198 -47.61 -21.82 -17.61
N ALA A 199 -48.92 -21.78 -17.90
CA ALA A 199 -49.66 -20.53 -18.07
C ALA A 199 -49.60 -19.62 -16.82
N GLU A 200 -49.55 -20.21 -15.62
CA GLU A 200 -49.43 -19.45 -14.37
C GLU A 200 -48.03 -18.86 -14.17
N VAL A 201 -46.99 -19.49 -14.72
CA VAL A 201 -45.62 -18.97 -14.73
C VAL A 201 -45.55 -17.77 -15.68
N VAL A 202 -46.12 -17.88 -16.88
CA VAL A 202 -46.19 -16.77 -17.83
C VAL A 202 -46.93 -15.59 -17.20
N ALA A 203 -48.12 -15.82 -16.64
CA ALA A 203 -48.93 -14.77 -16.01
C ALA A 203 -48.23 -14.02 -14.86
N LEU A 204 -47.23 -14.63 -14.23
CA LEU A 204 -46.48 -14.04 -13.12
C LEU A 204 -45.17 -13.36 -13.56
N MET A 205 -44.53 -13.87 -14.61
CA MET A 205 -43.21 -13.42 -15.06
C MET A 205 -43.31 -12.39 -16.21
N ASP A 206 -44.31 -12.53 -17.09
CA ASP A 206 -44.56 -11.66 -18.23
C ASP A 206 -44.96 -10.26 -17.75
N THR A 207 -43.98 -9.36 -17.78
CA THR A 207 -44.10 -8.01 -17.26
C THR A 207 -44.61 -7.06 -18.34
N ASN A 208 -44.37 -7.38 -19.62
CA ASN A 208 -44.78 -6.55 -20.75
C ASN A 208 -46.19 -6.92 -21.28
N GLY A 209 -46.72 -8.08 -20.92
CA GLY A 209 -48.05 -8.59 -21.25
C GLY A 209 -48.20 -9.14 -22.67
N ASP A 210 -47.11 -9.50 -23.35
CA ASP A 210 -47.12 -9.99 -24.73
C ASP A 210 -47.32 -11.52 -24.85
N GLY A 211 -47.32 -12.23 -23.73
CA GLY A 211 -47.51 -13.67 -23.63
C GLY A 211 -46.26 -14.51 -23.92
N LEU A 212 -45.11 -13.88 -24.11
CA LEU A 212 -43.79 -14.51 -24.25
C LEU A 212 -42.94 -14.14 -23.02
N LEU A 213 -42.02 -15.02 -22.63
CA LEU A 213 -41.07 -14.71 -21.55
C LEU A 213 -39.71 -14.42 -22.15
N GLU A 214 -39.29 -13.16 -22.05
CA GLU A 214 -37.92 -12.75 -22.33
C GLU A 214 -36.96 -13.21 -21.22
N GLU A 215 -35.67 -13.34 -21.54
CA GLU A 215 -34.67 -13.73 -20.52
C GLU A 215 -34.62 -12.73 -19.36
N THR A 216 -34.87 -11.44 -19.61
CA THR A 216 -34.90 -10.37 -18.61
C THR A 216 -36.03 -10.56 -17.59
N GLU A 217 -37.20 -11.00 -18.06
CA GLU A 217 -38.41 -11.26 -17.26
C GLU A 217 -38.31 -12.54 -16.43
N LEU A 218 -37.53 -13.50 -16.91
CA LEU A 218 -37.21 -14.75 -16.22
C LEU A 218 -36.23 -14.49 -15.06
N ALA A 219 -36.73 -13.87 -13.99
CA ALA A 219 -35.99 -13.52 -12.79
C ALA A 219 -36.87 -13.66 -11.54
N LEU A 220 -36.35 -14.22 -10.44
CA LEU A 220 -37.03 -14.19 -9.14
C LEU A 220 -36.68 -12.92 -8.36
N ASP A 221 -37.11 -11.77 -8.86
CA ASP A 221 -36.80 -10.43 -8.35
C ASP A 221 -37.83 -9.86 -7.35
N THR A 222 -38.96 -10.55 -7.15
CA THR A 222 -40.01 -10.14 -6.21
C THR A 222 -40.40 -11.27 -5.25
N GLU A 223 -40.87 -10.91 -4.05
CA GLU A 223 -41.34 -11.87 -3.05
C GLU A 223 -42.50 -12.74 -3.59
N ALA A 224 -43.37 -12.17 -4.44
CA ALA A 224 -44.47 -12.89 -5.05
C ALA A 224 -44.00 -14.01 -5.99
N LYS A 225 -43.00 -13.72 -6.84
CA LYS A 225 -42.36 -14.71 -7.73
C LYS A 225 -41.70 -15.83 -6.94
N VAL A 226 -40.95 -15.48 -5.89
CA VAL A 226 -40.29 -16.48 -5.02
C VAL A 226 -41.31 -17.36 -4.32
N ALA A 227 -42.34 -16.77 -3.70
CA ALA A 227 -43.37 -17.52 -2.98
C ALA A 227 -44.14 -18.48 -3.89
N PHE A 228 -44.46 -18.06 -5.12
CA PHE A 228 -45.14 -18.90 -6.10
C PHE A 228 -44.33 -20.15 -6.47
N ILE A 229 -43.05 -19.98 -6.81
CA ILE A 229 -42.18 -21.10 -7.18
C ILE A 229 -41.90 -22.01 -5.97
N THR A 230 -41.74 -21.42 -4.78
CA THR A 230 -41.59 -22.15 -3.52
C THR A 230 -42.78 -23.08 -3.30
N GLN A 231 -44.01 -22.58 -3.48
CA GLN A 231 -45.22 -23.39 -3.30
C GLN A 231 -45.28 -24.54 -4.30
N ARG A 232 -44.94 -24.31 -5.58
CA ARG A 232 -44.90 -25.39 -6.58
C ARG A 232 -43.87 -26.47 -6.24
N LEU A 233 -42.72 -26.10 -5.70
CA LEU A 233 -41.72 -27.07 -5.22
C LEU A 233 -42.25 -27.88 -4.02
N VAL A 234 -42.96 -27.24 -3.09
CA VAL A 234 -43.64 -27.92 -1.98
C VAL A 234 -44.70 -28.90 -2.49
N ASP A 235 -45.47 -28.52 -3.51
CA ASP A 235 -46.51 -29.37 -4.10
C ASP A 235 -45.93 -30.61 -4.80
N LEU A 236 -44.66 -30.56 -5.25
CA LEU A 236 -43.90 -31.72 -5.73
C LEU A 236 -43.34 -32.61 -4.60
N GLY A 237 -43.56 -32.24 -3.34
CA GLY A 237 -43.11 -32.98 -2.16
C GLY A 237 -41.71 -32.61 -1.67
N LEU A 238 -41.15 -31.47 -2.11
CA LEU A 238 -39.87 -30.98 -1.61
C LEU A 238 -40.08 -30.24 -0.28
N GLU A 239 -39.43 -30.71 0.78
CA GLU A 239 -39.54 -30.11 2.11
C GLU A 239 -38.68 -28.83 2.21
N ASN A 240 -39.26 -27.73 2.71
CA ASN A 240 -38.55 -26.47 2.97
C ASN A 240 -37.64 -25.97 1.82
N PRO A 241 -38.18 -25.81 0.59
CA PRO A 241 -37.42 -25.29 -0.53
C PRO A 241 -37.05 -23.82 -0.30
N ARG A 242 -35.80 -23.48 -0.58
CA ARG A 242 -35.25 -22.12 -0.42
C ARG A 242 -34.11 -21.89 -1.40
N ILE A 243 -33.86 -20.63 -1.73
CA ILE A 243 -32.77 -20.23 -2.63
C ILE A 243 -31.46 -20.19 -1.82
N SER A 244 -30.39 -20.71 -2.42
CA SER A 244 -29.01 -20.58 -1.96
C SER A 244 -28.18 -19.94 -3.07
N GLY A 245 -27.20 -19.12 -2.68
CA GLY A 245 -26.30 -18.45 -3.61
C GLY A 245 -24.84 -18.75 -3.26
N GLU A 246 -24.02 -18.98 -4.28
CA GLU A 246 -22.59 -19.24 -4.13
C GLU A 246 -21.75 -18.39 -5.11
N ILE A 247 -20.59 -17.92 -4.66
CA ILE A 247 -19.60 -17.25 -5.53
C ILE A 247 -18.39 -18.15 -5.68
N GLN A 248 -18.04 -18.46 -6.93
CA GLN A 248 -16.85 -19.22 -7.26
C GLN A 248 -15.82 -18.33 -7.96
N PRO A 249 -14.61 -18.17 -7.39
CA PRO A 249 -13.53 -17.45 -8.05
C PRO A 249 -12.87 -18.34 -9.10
N TYR A 250 -12.75 -17.87 -10.33
CA TYR A 250 -12.06 -18.57 -11.43
C TYR A 250 -10.77 -17.84 -11.79
N THR A 251 -9.64 -18.51 -11.63
CA THR A 251 -8.33 -17.93 -11.93
C THR A 251 -8.19 -17.66 -13.43
N VAL A 252 -7.71 -16.47 -13.77
CA VAL A 252 -7.45 -16.06 -15.15
C VAL A 252 -5.98 -16.29 -15.48
N SER A 253 -5.69 -17.31 -16.30
CA SER A 253 -4.33 -17.67 -16.71
C SER A 253 -4.12 -17.65 -18.23
N HIS A 254 -5.12 -17.16 -18.98
CA HIS A 254 -5.12 -17.07 -20.44
C HIS A 254 -5.34 -15.63 -20.90
N ASN A 255 -5.17 -15.39 -22.21
CA ASN A 255 -5.26 -14.05 -22.81
C ASN A 255 -4.20 -13.09 -22.23
N VAL A 256 -3.01 -13.64 -21.97
CA VAL A 256 -1.85 -12.94 -21.41
C VAL A 256 -1.28 -12.01 -22.48
N ALA A 257 -1.36 -10.71 -22.22
CA ALA A 257 -0.95 -9.67 -23.13
C ALA A 257 0.58 -9.59 -23.23
N HIS A 258 1.09 -9.27 -24.42
CA HIS A 258 2.49 -8.96 -24.63
C HIS A 258 2.88 -7.63 -23.97
N GLY A 259 4.19 -7.38 -23.88
CA GLY A 259 4.74 -6.27 -23.12
C GLY A 259 4.14 -4.89 -23.42
N ASP A 260 3.68 -4.61 -24.64
CA ASP A 260 3.10 -3.30 -25.01
C ASP A 260 1.71 -3.06 -24.39
N TRP A 261 1.02 -4.12 -24.00
CA TRP A 261 -0.35 -4.10 -23.46
C TRP A 261 -0.41 -4.56 -22.00
N ALA A 262 0.73 -4.87 -21.39
CA ALA A 262 0.84 -5.15 -19.97
C ALA A 262 0.85 -3.83 -19.17
N THR A 263 0.25 -3.83 -17.97
CA THR A 263 0.33 -2.67 -17.06
C THR A 263 1.78 -2.42 -16.65
N LYS A 264 2.24 -1.19 -16.88
CA LYS A 264 3.58 -0.71 -16.47
C LYS A 264 3.53 0.52 -15.57
N GLU A 265 2.36 1.13 -15.44
CA GLU A 265 2.13 2.29 -14.59
C GLU A 265 1.96 1.83 -13.14
N CYS A 266 2.90 2.19 -12.27
CA CYS A 266 2.86 1.83 -10.85
C CYS A 266 1.55 2.27 -10.17
N GLU A 267 1.00 3.42 -10.57
CA GLU A 267 -0.25 3.97 -10.03
C GLU A 267 -1.44 3.03 -10.23
N SER A 268 -1.44 2.18 -11.27
CA SER A 268 -2.50 1.17 -11.46
C SER A 268 -2.68 0.23 -10.26
N CYS A 269 -1.66 0.08 -9.43
CA CYS A 269 -1.67 -0.74 -8.22
C CYS A 269 -1.46 0.11 -6.94
N HIS A 270 -0.68 1.18 -7.01
CA HIS A 270 -0.27 1.98 -5.84
C HIS A 270 -1.14 3.23 -5.57
N ALA A 271 -2.04 3.59 -6.48
CA ALA A 271 -3.03 4.66 -6.28
C ALA A 271 -4.12 4.26 -5.28
N GLU A 272 -4.83 5.24 -4.71
CA GLU A 272 -6.05 5.02 -3.93
C GLU A 272 -7.13 4.32 -4.76
N GLU A 273 -7.35 4.76 -6.00
CA GLU A 273 -8.26 4.11 -6.95
C GLU A 273 -7.55 3.05 -7.80
N SER A 274 -6.83 2.14 -7.14
CA SER A 274 -6.08 1.08 -7.82
C SER A 274 -6.97 -0.08 -8.27
N ARG A 275 -6.44 -0.86 -9.21
CA ARG A 275 -7.03 -2.13 -9.67
C ARG A 275 -7.08 -3.19 -8.57
N ILE A 276 -6.33 -3.04 -7.47
CA ILE A 276 -6.29 -4.02 -6.39
C ILE A 276 -7.63 -4.05 -5.64
N THR A 277 -8.23 -2.89 -5.39
CA THR A 277 -9.49 -2.76 -4.63
C THR A 277 -10.62 -2.15 -5.47
N ALA A 278 -10.46 -2.12 -6.79
CA ALA A 278 -11.50 -1.67 -7.70
C ALA A 278 -12.78 -2.50 -7.51
N PRO A 279 -13.97 -1.86 -7.42
CA PRO A 279 -15.24 -2.59 -7.34
C PRO A 279 -15.45 -3.51 -8.54
N PHE A 280 -15.81 -4.76 -8.27
CA PHE A 280 -16.07 -5.78 -9.26
C PHE A 280 -17.54 -6.21 -9.20
N GLN A 281 -18.29 -6.01 -10.29
CA GLN A 281 -19.69 -6.45 -10.34
C GLN A 281 -19.75 -7.98 -10.33
N VAL A 282 -20.38 -8.59 -9.33
CA VAL A 282 -20.51 -10.04 -9.21
C VAL A 282 -21.77 -10.54 -9.92
N ALA A 283 -22.88 -9.79 -9.83
CA ALA A 283 -24.15 -10.15 -10.43
C ALA A 283 -25.00 -8.91 -10.74
N SER A 284 -25.94 -9.04 -11.69
CA SER A 284 -26.80 -7.93 -12.10
C SER A 284 -28.06 -7.80 -11.25
N TYR A 285 -28.45 -8.88 -10.56
CA TYR A 285 -29.54 -8.90 -9.58
C TYR A 285 -29.37 -10.08 -8.61
N LEU A 286 -30.14 -10.09 -7.52
CA LEU A 286 -30.13 -11.17 -6.53
C LEU A 286 -31.46 -11.96 -6.56
N PRO A 287 -31.47 -13.21 -7.06
CA PRO A 287 -32.62 -14.10 -6.95
C PRO A 287 -33.11 -14.23 -5.51
N GLY A 288 -34.36 -13.83 -5.28
CA GLY A 288 -35.02 -13.77 -3.97
C GLY A 288 -34.35 -12.87 -2.94
N GLY A 289 -33.52 -11.91 -3.35
CA GLY A 289 -32.75 -11.07 -2.44
C GLY A 289 -31.69 -11.83 -1.64
N VAL A 290 -31.34 -13.06 -2.05
CA VAL A 290 -30.39 -13.90 -1.32
C VAL A 290 -28.96 -13.49 -1.63
N LEU A 291 -28.24 -12.98 -0.62
CA LEU A 291 -26.80 -12.72 -0.71
C LEU A 291 -26.03 -14.05 -0.81
N PRO A 292 -25.21 -14.24 -1.87
CA PRO A 292 -24.44 -15.45 -2.04
C PRO A 292 -23.21 -15.47 -1.12
N SER A 293 -22.70 -16.66 -0.80
CA SER A 293 -21.45 -16.83 -0.06
C SER A 293 -20.35 -17.40 -0.94
N PHE A 294 -19.08 -17.05 -0.68
CA PHE A 294 -17.96 -17.68 -1.39
C PHE A 294 -17.86 -19.17 -1.07
N VAL A 295 -17.53 -19.98 -2.09
CA VAL A 295 -17.25 -21.41 -1.91
C VAL A 295 -16.04 -21.62 -1.00
N LYS A 296 -16.10 -22.63 -0.12
CA LYS A 296 -15.11 -22.84 0.94
C LYS A 296 -13.87 -23.64 0.52
N ASP A 297 -13.92 -24.30 -0.63
CA ASP A 297 -12.89 -25.19 -1.18
C ASP A 297 -11.97 -24.50 -2.20
N ALA A 298 -12.15 -23.19 -2.42
CA ALA A 298 -11.27 -22.38 -3.25
C ALA A 298 -9.93 -22.11 -2.55
N ASN A 299 -8.83 -22.13 -3.30
CA ASN A 299 -7.49 -21.80 -2.78
C ASN A 299 -7.20 -20.29 -2.70
N THR A 300 -8.25 -19.47 -2.58
CA THR A 300 -8.20 -18.01 -2.54
C THR A 300 -8.51 -17.49 -1.15
N ILE A 301 -7.82 -16.44 -0.72
CA ILE A 301 -8.15 -15.70 0.50
C ILE A 301 -9.17 -14.63 0.12
N ILE A 302 -10.26 -14.54 0.88
CA ILE A 302 -11.35 -13.60 0.62
C ILE A 302 -11.57 -12.78 1.89
N ASP A 303 -11.08 -11.54 1.92
CA ASP A 303 -11.31 -10.62 3.04
C ASP A 303 -11.99 -9.29 2.58
N GLY A 304 -12.72 -9.35 1.47
CA GLY A 304 -13.41 -8.21 0.87
C GLY A 304 -14.90 -8.12 1.18
N ASP A 305 -15.49 -6.98 0.86
CA ASP A 305 -16.91 -6.68 1.12
C ASP A 305 -17.80 -6.97 -0.10
N LEU A 306 -18.92 -7.65 0.16
CA LEU A 306 -20.05 -7.75 -0.77
C LEU A 306 -21.10 -6.72 -0.40
N TYR A 307 -21.56 -5.93 -1.37
CA TYR A 307 -22.62 -4.95 -1.17
C TYR A 307 -23.52 -4.85 -2.40
N THR A 308 -24.79 -4.54 -2.15
CA THR A 308 -25.78 -4.31 -3.20
C THR A 308 -25.90 -2.82 -3.47
N THR A 309 -25.90 -2.43 -4.74
CA THR A 309 -26.14 -1.04 -5.17
C THR A 309 -27.64 -0.72 -5.19
N ASP A 310 -28.00 0.56 -5.25
CA ASP A 310 -29.41 1.01 -5.25
C ASP A 310 -30.22 0.45 -6.43
N ASP A 311 -29.56 0.07 -7.52
CA ASP A 311 -30.15 -0.56 -8.71
C ASP A 311 -30.18 -2.09 -8.65
N GLY A 312 -29.87 -2.69 -7.50
CA GLY A 312 -30.00 -4.13 -7.25
C GLY A 312 -28.80 -4.99 -7.69
N ARG A 313 -27.73 -4.41 -8.24
CA ARG A 313 -26.53 -5.16 -8.62
C ARG A 313 -25.69 -5.54 -7.41
N LEU A 314 -25.04 -6.71 -7.47
CA LEU A 314 -24.11 -7.17 -6.45
C LEU A 314 -22.68 -6.77 -6.82
N MET A 315 -21.99 -6.08 -5.92
CA MET A 315 -20.61 -5.66 -6.09
C MET A 315 -19.71 -6.34 -5.04
N TYR A 316 -18.48 -6.63 -5.43
CA TYR A 316 -17.40 -7.07 -4.55
C TYR A 316 -16.29 -6.02 -4.53
N ARG A 317 -15.74 -5.72 -3.35
CA ARG A 317 -14.56 -4.87 -3.20
C ARG A 317 -13.53 -5.61 -2.34
N ALA A 318 -12.37 -5.89 -2.92
CA ALA A 318 -11.27 -6.53 -2.19
C ALA A 318 -10.71 -5.61 -1.09
N ALA A 319 -10.09 -6.21 -0.06
CA ALA A 319 -9.43 -5.50 1.01
C ALA A 319 -7.97 -5.96 1.14
N THR A 320 -7.04 -5.02 0.98
CA THR A 320 -5.59 -5.25 1.03
C THR A 320 -5.09 -5.70 2.39
N ILE A 321 -5.43 -4.97 3.47
CA ILE A 321 -4.91 -5.22 4.82
C ILE A 321 -5.37 -6.58 5.35
N GLY A 322 -6.64 -6.91 5.11
CA GLY A 322 -7.24 -8.18 5.48
C GLY A 322 -6.58 -9.38 4.79
N ASP A 323 -6.21 -9.18 3.53
CA ASP A 323 -5.47 -10.12 2.69
C ASP A 323 -3.96 -10.20 3.03
N GLY A 324 -3.51 -9.56 4.12
CA GLY A 324 -2.10 -9.56 4.55
C GLY A 324 -1.18 -8.72 3.66
N LEU A 325 -1.75 -7.85 2.83
CA LEU A 325 -1.04 -7.00 1.89
C LEU A 325 -0.99 -5.55 2.39
N TYR A 326 0.17 -4.90 2.23
CA TYR A 326 0.30 -3.45 2.41
C TYR A 326 0.97 -2.85 1.19
N VAL A 327 0.22 -2.06 0.46
CA VAL A 327 0.60 -1.41 -0.79
C VAL A 327 0.90 0.05 -0.51
N LEU A 328 2.18 0.43 -0.61
CA LEU A 328 2.61 1.82 -0.45
C LEU A 328 1.83 2.75 -1.39
N GLY A 329 1.32 3.87 -0.87
CA GLY A 329 0.51 4.84 -1.62
C GLY A 329 -0.99 4.56 -1.59
N HIS A 330 -1.39 3.29 -1.60
CA HIS A 330 -2.79 2.86 -1.50
C HIS A 330 -3.21 2.71 -0.03
N ASP A 331 -2.45 1.87 0.70
CA ASP A 331 -2.70 1.58 2.10
C ASP A 331 -2.10 2.65 3.00
N ARG A 332 -2.93 3.11 3.94
CA ARG A 332 -2.58 4.14 4.90
C ARG A 332 -3.49 4.06 6.11
N LEU A 333 -2.98 4.50 7.26
CA LEU A 333 -3.76 4.67 8.47
C LEU A 333 -4.25 6.13 8.55
N PRO A 334 -5.54 6.42 8.31
CA PRO A 334 -6.02 7.80 8.23
C PRO A 334 -5.78 8.60 9.51
N TRP A 335 -5.83 7.95 10.68
CA TRP A 335 -5.59 8.62 11.95
C TRP A 335 -4.16 9.16 12.10
N VAL A 336 -3.16 8.51 11.47
CA VAL A 336 -1.77 9.00 11.46
C VAL A 336 -1.69 10.31 10.68
N ASP A 337 -2.37 10.37 9.52
CA ASP A 337 -2.47 11.58 8.73
C ASP A 337 -3.18 12.70 9.48
N TRP A 338 -4.31 12.40 10.13
CA TRP A 338 -5.07 13.38 10.91
C TRP A 338 -4.24 13.93 12.08
N LEU A 339 -3.55 13.07 12.82
CA LEU A 339 -2.68 13.47 13.92
C LEU A 339 -1.50 14.31 13.42
N GLY A 340 -0.83 13.85 12.37
CA GLY A 340 0.33 14.52 11.79
C GLY A 340 -0.02 15.88 11.19
N ALA A 341 -1.06 15.94 10.36
CA ALA A 341 -1.56 17.19 9.78
C ALA A 341 -2.08 18.13 10.87
N GLY A 342 -2.77 17.62 11.88
CA GLY A 342 -3.23 18.39 13.03
C GLY A 342 -2.06 19.04 13.80
N ALA A 343 -1.01 18.28 14.10
CA ALA A 343 0.20 18.79 14.76
C ALA A 343 0.91 19.85 13.92
N PHE A 344 1.02 19.64 12.61
CA PHE A 344 1.62 20.59 11.68
C PHE A 344 0.81 21.90 11.61
N LEU A 345 -0.51 21.82 11.38
CA LEU A 345 -1.39 22.98 11.28
C LEU A 345 -1.47 23.76 12.59
N MET A 346 -1.57 23.07 13.73
CA MET A 346 -1.55 23.70 15.05
C MET A 346 -0.25 24.48 15.28
N THR A 347 0.88 23.90 14.91
CA THR A 347 2.19 24.56 15.00
C THR A 347 2.26 25.77 14.09
N MET A 348 1.77 25.67 12.85
CA MET A 348 1.73 26.79 11.91
C MET A 348 0.85 27.93 12.43
N MET A 349 -0.34 27.63 12.96
CA MET A 349 -1.21 28.63 13.60
C MET A 349 -0.53 29.28 14.81
N ALA A 350 0.11 28.48 15.67
CA ALA A 350 0.83 28.97 16.84
C ALA A 350 1.98 29.92 16.42
N VAL A 351 2.75 29.55 15.40
CA VAL A 351 3.82 30.37 14.83
C VAL A 351 3.29 31.69 14.27
N VAL A 352 2.20 31.66 13.50
CA VAL A 352 1.57 32.86 12.93
C VAL A 352 1.03 33.77 14.05
N ALA A 353 0.32 33.20 15.03
CA ALA A 353 -0.20 33.95 16.17
C ALA A 353 0.92 34.56 17.02
N HIS A 354 1.93 33.77 17.36
CA HIS A 354 3.07 34.22 18.15
C HIS A 354 3.90 35.27 17.41
N GLY A 355 4.15 35.08 16.11
CA GLY A 355 4.82 36.07 15.25
C GLY A 355 4.03 37.37 15.13
N GLY A 356 2.70 37.29 14.93
CA GLY A 356 1.82 38.45 14.89
C GLY A 356 1.78 39.23 16.20
N LEU A 357 1.69 38.52 17.33
CA LEU A 357 1.77 39.14 18.66
C LEU A 357 3.11 39.83 18.90
N ARG A 358 4.22 39.23 18.46
CA ARG A 358 5.55 39.87 18.53
C ARG A 358 5.61 41.14 17.69
N PHE A 359 5.08 41.11 16.48
CA PHE A 359 5.02 42.29 15.61
C PHE A 359 4.16 43.41 16.21
N VAL A 360 2.99 43.08 16.78
CA VAL A 360 2.15 44.07 17.46
C VAL A 360 2.85 44.64 18.71
N ALA A 361 3.54 43.80 19.48
CA ALA A 361 4.28 44.22 20.66
C ALA A 361 5.43 45.18 20.30
N SER A 362 6.21 44.88 19.25
CA SER A 362 7.33 45.73 18.83
C SER A 362 6.88 47.08 18.28
N VAL A 363 5.71 47.15 17.64
CA VAL A 363 5.11 48.41 17.18
C VAL A 363 4.58 49.25 18.35
N ARG A 364 3.98 48.60 19.37
CA ARG A 364 3.37 49.30 20.51
C ARG A 364 4.38 49.76 21.57
N MET A 365 5.45 49.00 21.76
CA MET A 365 6.50 49.27 22.73
C MET A 365 7.84 49.16 22.01
N PRO A 366 8.40 50.26 21.47
CA PRO A 366 9.72 50.23 20.87
C PRO A 366 10.77 50.16 21.98
N HIS A 367 11.53 49.06 22.01
CA HIS A 367 12.63 48.85 22.96
C HIS A 367 13.94 49.45 22.47
N ALA A 368 14.81 49.80 23.41
CA ALA A 368 16.18 50.20 23.09
C ALA A 368 16.91 49.03 22.42
N ALA A 369 17.62 49.32 21.33
CA ALA A 369 18.39 48.29 20.64
C ALA A 369 19.48 47.73 21.58
N PRO A 370 19.58 46.40 21.74
CA PRO A 370 20.64 45.82 22.54
C PRO A 370 22.01 46.12 21.93
N LYS A 371 23.05 46.19 22.77
CA LYS A 371 24.43 46.29 22.29
C LYS A 371 24.82 44.95 21.67
N LEU A 372 25.19 44.95 20.39
CA LEU A 372 25.54 43.75 19.64
C LEU A 372 27.05 43.68 19.36
N GLU A 373 27.63 42.49 19.52
CA GLU A 373 28.99 42.15 19.11
C GLU A 373 28.95 41.08 18.01
N LYS A 374 29.76 41.27 16.96
CA LYS A 374 29.81 40.36 15.82
C LYS A 374 30.83 39.25 16.06
N VAL A 375 30.34 38.02 16.24
CA VAL A 375 31.17 36.85 16.58
C VAL A 375 31.11 35.81 15.47
N TYR A 376 32.25 35.21 15.12
CA TYR A 376 32.29 34.09 14.19
C TYR A 376 31.80 32.81 14.88
N MET A 377 30.57 32.40 14.58
CA MET A 377 29.86 31.35 15.31
C MET A 377 29.89 29.99 14.60
N TYR A 378 29.78 30.00 13.26
CA TYR A 378 29.64 28.79 12.45
C TYR A 378 30.74 28.70 11.40
N THR A 379 31.50 27.61 11.43
CA THR A 379 32.55 27.28 10.45
C THR A 379 31.98 26.98 9.06
N VAL A 380 32.81 27.02 8.03
CA VAL A 380 32.39 26.68 6.65
C VAL A 380 31.83 25.25 6.58
N TYR A 381 32.47 24.31 7.27
CA TYR A 381 32.03 22.92 7.34
C TYR A 381 30.63 22.80 7.95
N GLU A 382 30.39 23.39 9.13
CA GLU A 382 29.08 23.35 9.81
C GLU A 382 27.97 23.92 8.92
N ARG A 383 28.27 24.99 8.16
CA ARG A 383 27.29 25.58 7.23
C ARG A 383 26.98 24.67 6.05
N LEU A 384 27.99 24.13 5.39
CA LEU A 384 27.80 23.21 4.27
C LEU A 384 27.04 21.95 4.70
N TRP A 385 27.42 21.37 5.84
CA TRP A 385 26.74 20.22 6.44
C TRP A 385 25.25 20.52 6.71
N HIS A 386 24.96 21.65 7.36
CA HIS A 386 23.60 22.05 7.68
C HIS A 386 22.73 22.26 6.44
N TRP A 387 23.23 22.97 5.42
CA TRP A 387 22.45 23.26 4.22
C TRP A 387 22.25 22.02 3.34
N LEU A 388 23.23 21.12 3.28
CA LEU A 388 23.08 19.82 2.64
C LEU A 388 21.99 19.00 3.35
N GLN A 389 22.05 18.92 4.69
CA GLN A 389 21.05 18.22 5.50
C GLN A 389 19.65 18.83 5.32
N THR A 390 19.54 20.15 5.37
CA THR A 390 18.27 20.88 5.20
C THR A 390 17.65 20.58 3.84
N THR A 391 18.44 20.67 2.77
CA THR A 391 17.97 20.40 1.41
C THR A 391 17.54 18.94 1.26
N ALA A 392 18.33 18.00 1.78
CA ALA A 392 18.01 16.58 1.74
C ALA A 392 16.70 16.27 2.47
N ILE A 393 16.51 16.77 3.70
CA ILE A 393 15.30 16.54 4.49
C ILE A 393 14.06 17.13 3.81
N LEU A 394 14.14 18.36 3.28
CA LEU A 394 13.02 18.99 2.60
C LEU A 394 12.60 18.19 1.35
N LEU A 395 13.57 17.73 0.56
CA LEU A 395 13.30 16.91 -0.62
C LEU A 395 12.80 15.50 -0.25
N LEU A 396 13.27 14.93 0.87
CA LEU A 396 12.77 13.66 1.41
C LEU A 396 11.32 13.77 1.87
N ILE A 397 10.95 14.85 2.57
CA ILE A 397 9.55 15.10 2.95
C ILE A 397 8.70 15.25 1.69
N PHE A 398 9.17 16.03 0.71
CA PHE A 398 8.43 16.23 -0.53
C PHE A 398 8.22 14.92 -1.32
N THR A 399 9.29 14.16 -1.56
CA THR A 399 9.19 12.86 -2.24
C THR A 399 8.39 11.84 -1.42
N GLY A 400 8.52 11.86 -0.09
CA GLY A 400 7.73 11.03 0.82
C GLY A 400 6.23 11.32 0.74
N LEU A 401 5.82 12.59 0.61
CA LEU A 401 4.42 12.97 0.40
C LEU A 401 3.87 12.44 -0.94
N ILE A 402 4.68 12.48 -2.01
CA ILE A 402 4.31 11.91 -3.31
C ILE A 402 4.11 10.40 -3.20
N ILE A 403 5.02 9.69 -2.52
CA ILE A 403 4.93 8.23 -2.31
C ILE A 403 3.72 7.88 -1.43
N HIS A 404 3.42 8.70 -0.43
CA HIS A 404 2.32 8.49 0.51
C HIS A 404 0.94 8.79 -0.09
N LYS A 405 0.84 9.73 -1.05
CA LYS A 405 -0.40 10.11 -1.74
C LYS A 405 -0.16 10.35 -3.24
N PRO A 406 0.08 9.28 -4.03
CA PRO A 406 0.36 9.42 -5.46
C PRO A 406 -0.74 10.18 -6.23
N ASP A 407 -2.01 9.96 -5.89
CA ASP A 407 -3.15 10.56 -6.61
C ASP A 407 -3.21 12.08 -6.53
N VAL A 408 -2.79 12.64 -5.39
CA VAL A 408 -2.73 14.10 -5.18
C VAL A 408 -1.60 14.72 -6.02
N PHE A 409 -0.58 13.93 -6.35
CA PHE A 409 0.65 14.37 -6.99
C PHE A 409 0.88 13.69 -8.35
N GLY A 410 -0.19 13.32 -9.08
CA GLY A 410 -0.13 12.54 -10.34
C GLY A 410 0.66 13.16 -11.51
N ILE A 411 1.24 14.36 -11.34
CA ILE A 411 2.23 14.93 -12.28
C ILE A 411 3.59 14.23 -12.14
N PHE A 412 3.88 13.67 -10.96
CA PHE A 412 5.15 13.01 -10.66
C PHE A 412 5.02 11.50 -10.77
N GLN A 413 5.90 10.89 -11.56
CA GLN A 413 5.91 9.45 -11.72
C GLN A 413 6.38 8.75 -10.43
N PHE A 414 5.53 7.87 -9.89
CA PHE A 414 5.77 7.15 -8.63
C PHE A 414 7.15 6.48 -8.52
N LYS A 415 7.56 5.74 -9.56
CA LYS A 415 8.88 5.07 -9.62
C LYS A 415 10.03 6.03 -9.37
N TYR A 416 10.00 7.19 -10.02
CA TYR A 416 11.06 8.18 -9.90
C TYR A 416 11.05 8.87 -8.54
N ALA A 417 9.87 9.13 -7.97
CA ALA A 417 9.74 9.65 -6.60
C ALA A 417 10.40 8.69 -5.58
N VAL A 418 10.12 7.40 -5.66
CA VAL A 418 10.75 6.36 -4.83
C VAL A 418 12.27 6.32 -5.03
N GLN A 419 12.74 6.38 -6.28
CA GLN A 419 14.18 6.35 -6.56
C GLN A 419 14.90 7.56 -5.97
N VAL A 420 14.38 8.77 -6.21
CA VAL A 420 14.96 10.01 -5.68
C VAL A 420 14.92 10.02 -4.15
N HIS A 421 13.82 9.56 -3.55
CA HIS A 421 13.71 9.43 -2.09
C HIS A 421 14.83 8.56 -1.51
N ASN A 422 15.06 7.37 -2.09
CA ASN A 422 16.10 6.46 -1.62
C ASN A 422 17.51 7.03 -1.80
N ILE A 423 17.79 7.69 -2.94
CA ILE A 423 19.08 8.36 -3.17
C ILE A 423 19.32 9.45 -2.12
N LEU A 424 18.32 10.30 -1.86
CA LEU A 424 18.41 11.36 -0.86
C LEU A 424 18.54 10.79 0.56
N ALA A 425 17.89 9.67 0.85
CA ALA A 425 18.01 8.99 2.14
C ALA A 425 19.44 8.49 2.36
N VAL A 426 20.08 7.89 1.34
CA VAL A 426 21.49 7.49 1.41
C VAL A 426 22.39 8.71 1.60
N VAL A 427 22.16 9.80 0.86
CA VAL A 427 22.92 11.06 1.03
C VAL A 427 22.78 11.59 2.46
N LEU A 428 21.57 11.59 3.02
CA LEU A 428 21.32 12.03 4.39
C LEU A 428 22.02 11.13 5.41
N VAL A 429 21.97 9.81 5.25
CA VAL A 429 22.64 8.84 6.14
C VAL A 429 24.16 9.03 6.11
N VAL A 430 24.75 9.15 4.92
CA VAL A 430 26.19 9.40 4.78
C VAL A 430 26.57 10.73 5.42
N ASN A 431 25.79 11.79 5.17
CA ASN A 431 26.02 13.10 5.78
C ASN A 431 25.91 13.06 7.31
N ALA A 432 24.94 12.32 7.86
CA ALA A 432 24.76 12.14 9.30
C ALA A 432 25.92 11.35 9.93
N LEU A 433 26.40 10.29 9.28
CA LEU A 433 27.55 9.51 9.76
C LEU A 433 28.85 10.33 9.76
N LEU A 434 29.09 11.11 8.70
CA LEU A 434 30.25 12.00 8.63
C LEU A 434 30.19 13.09 9.72
N ALA A 435 29.00 13.63 10.00
CA ALA A 435 28.80 14.62 11.05
C ALA A 435 28.98 14.02 12.45
N ALA A 436 28.44 12.82 12.69
CA ALA A 436 28.65 12.10 13.94
C ALA A 436 30.15 11.85 14.17
N PHE A 437 30.86 11.38 13.15
CA PHE A 437 32.32 11.21 13.21
C PHE A 437 33.03 12.53 13.51
N TYR A 438 32.70 13.62 12.81
CA TYR A 438 33.29 14.93 13.03
C TYR A 438 33.08 15.43 14.47
N HIS A 439 31.86 15.37 15.00
CA HIS A 439 31.58 15.85 16.35
C HIS A 439 32.20 14.98 17.46
N ILE A 440 32.37 13.68 17.22
CA ILE A 440 33.09 12.79 18.13
C ILE A 440 34.60 13.09 18.08
N ALA A 441 35.17 13.19 16.87
CA ALA A 441 36.61 13.41 16.69
C ALA A 441 37.08 14.80 17.16
N SER A 442 36.27 15.83 16.93
CA SER A 442 36.54 17.22 17.38
C SER A 442 36.27 17.45 18.87
N GLY A 443 35.57 16.53 19.54
CA GLY A 443 35.12 16.71 20.93
C GLY A 443 33.96 17.70 21.09
N GLU A 444 33.44 18.25 20.00
CA GLU A 444 32.30 19.17 19.98
C GLU A 444 31.00 18.52 20.45
N ILE A 445 30.91 17.19 20.54
CA ILE A 445 29.73 16.47 21.04
C ILE A 445 29.27 16.94 22.42
N ARG A 446 30.18 17.49 23.24
CA ARG A 446 29.87 18.04 24.57
C ARG A 446 28.83 19.16 24.53
N GLN A 447 28.68 19.88 23.40
CA GLN A 447 27.69 20.96 23.26
C GLN A 447 26.24 20.45 23.19
N TYR A 448 26.04 19.17 22.90
CA TYR A 448 24.72 18.54 22.80
C TYR A 448 24.31 17.77 24.07
N LEU A 449 25.21 17.64 25.05
CA LEU A 449 24.94 16.94 26.31
C LEU A 449 24.46 17.92 27.37
N PRO A 450 23.23 17.79 27.89
CA PRO A 450 22.74 18.68 28.93
C PRO A 450 23.50 18.45 30.24
N GLN A 451 23.87 19.53 30.93
CA GLN A 451 24.48 19.45 32.25
C GLN A 451 23.41 19.05 33.28
N PRO A 452 23.57 17.97 34.06
CA PRO A 452 22.49 17.42 34.88
C PRO A 452 22.02 18.33 36.02
N ALA A 453 22.87 19.25 36.50
CA ALA A 453 22.51 20.18 37.58
C ALA A 453 21.82 21.44 37.03
N GLY A 454 20.59 21.71 37.47
CA GLY A 454 19.88 22.98 37.19
C GLY A 454 19.22 23.09 35.80
N PHE A 455 19.39 22.10 34.94
CA PHE A 455 18.87 22.11 33.56
C PHE A 455 17.35 22.33 33.46
N PHE A 456 16.56 21.66 34.31
CA PHE A 456 15.10 21.84 34.29
C PHE A 456 14.68 23.28 34.59
N ASN A 457 15.35 23.93 35.55
CA ASN A 457 15.10 25.34 35.85
C ASN A 457 15.47 26.22 34.66
N GLN A 458 16.62 25.95 34.01
CA GLN A 458 17.07 26.69 32.83
C GLN A 458 16.10 26.53 31.64
N ALA A 459 15.59 25.31 31.41
CA ALA A 459 14.60 25.03 30.40
C ALA A 459 13.27 25.76 30.66
N ILE A 460 12.81 25.79 31.91
CA ILE A 460 11.60 26.54 32.31
C ILE A 460 11.82 28.05 32.14
N THR A 461 13.00 28.58 32.48
CA THR A 461 13.34 29.99 32.26
C THR A 461 13.31 30.33 30.76
N GLN A 462 13.92 29.51 29.92
CA GLN A 462 13.89 29.69 28.47
C GLN A 462 12.47 29.60 27.90
N ALA A 463 11.64 28.67 28.39
CA ALA A 463 10.25 28.55 27.98
C ALA A 463 9.42 29.77 28.39
N THR A 464 9.63 30.27 29.61
CA THR A 464 8.95 31.48 30.11
C THR A 464 9.33 32.70 29.31
N PHE A 465 10.59 32.80 28.88
CA PHE A 465 11.05 33.85 27.97
C PHE A 465 10.27 33.81 26.65
N TYR A 466 10.21 32.67 25.97
CA TYR A 466 9.46 32.57 24.71
C TYR A 466 7.96 32.84 24.90
N LEU A 467 7.35 32.38 25.99
CA LEU A 467 5.91 32.55 26.22
C LEU A 467 5.51 33.96 26.68
N ARG A 468 6.42 34.72 27.30
CA ARG A 468 6.11 36.03 27.92
C ARG A 468 7.19 37.08 27.72
N GLY A 469 8.45 36.76 28.05
CA GLY A 469 9.54 37.74 28.08
C GLY A 469 9.85 38.36 26.72
N ILE A 470 9.79 37.57 25.64
CA ILE A 470 10.03 38.03 24.28
C ILE A 470 9.04 39.11 23.81
N PHE A 471 7.82 39.13 24.36
CA PHE A 471 6.82 40.17 24.07
C PHE A 471 7.04 41.44 24.89
N ARG A 472 7.74 41.33 26.01
CA ARG A 472 8.11 42.44 26.89
C ARG A 472 9.45 43.07 26.52
N GLY A 473 10.16 42.51 25.55
CA GLY A 473 11.52 42.91 25.19
C GLY A 473 12.51 42.68 26.32
N ASP A 474 12.24 41.68 27.17
CA ASP A 474 13.21 41.24 28.18
C ASP A 474 14.47 40.71 27.46
N GLU A 475 15.63 40.81 28.10
CA GLU A 475 16.89 40.27 27.53
C GLU A 475 16.85 38.73 27.43
N HIS A 476 17.57 38.17 26.45
CA HIS A 476 17.58 36.72 26.29
C HIS A 476 18.26 36.03 27.49
N PRO A 477 17.65 35.01 28.13
CA PRO A 477 18.14 34.47 29.41
C PRO A 477 19.46 33.70 29.34
N PHE A 478 19.89 33.33 28.14
CA PHE A 478 21.14 32.61 27.89
C PHE A 478 21.86 33.20 26.69
N GLU A 479 23.09 33.64 26.88
CA GLU A 479 23.94 34.14 25.81
C GLU A 479 24.45 33.01 24.93
N LYS A 480 24.56 33.27 23.63
CA LYS A 480 25.25 32.37 22.70
C LYS A 480 26.72 32.73 22.63
N ASN A 481 27.59 31.75 22.84
CA ASN A 481 29.02 31.92 22.59
C ASN A 481 29.53 30.74 21.74
N PRO A 482 30.73 30.84 21.12
CA PRO A 482 31.25 29.78 20.26
C PRO A 482 31.37 28.40 20.91
N HIS A 483 31.43 28.35 22.26
CA HIS A 483 31.51 27.12 23.04
C HIS A 483 30.14 26.61 23.54
N GLN A 484 29.10 27.46 23.50
CA GLN A 484 27.73 27.20 23.93
C GLN A 484 26.76 27.84 22.93
N LYS A 485 26.56 27.16 21.79
CA LYS A 485 25.75 27.65 20.68
C LYS A 485 24.24 27.43 20.88
N LEU A 486 23.86 26.55 21.81
CA LEU A 486 22.51 26.04 21.98
C LEU A 486 21.92 26.42 23.33
N ASN A 487 20.68 26.95 23.31
CA ASN A 487 19.92 27.17 24.54
C ASN A 487 19.37 25.83 25.11
N PRO A 488 18.93 25.79 26.39
CA PRO A 488 18.46 24.55 27.02
C PRO A 488 17.32 23.86 26.28
N LEU A 489 16.35 24.60 25.73
CA LEU A 489 15.25 24.00 24.94
C LEU A 489 15.76 23.40 23.64
N GLN A 490 16.66 24.08 22.93
CA GLN A 490 17.31 23.59 21.73
C GLN A 490 18.14 22.33 22.03
N GLN A 491 18.85 22.27 23.17
CA GLN A 491 19.57 21.06 23.57
C GLN A 491 18.63 19.86 23.74
N ILE A 492 17.46 20.01 24.39
CA ILE A 492 16.45 18.95 24.48
C ILE A 492 15.98 18.53 23.09
N THR A 493 15.65 19.51 22.25
CA THR A 493 15.13 19.26 20.91
C THR A 493 16.15 18.53 20.04
N TYR A 494 17.40 18.98 20.00
CA TYR A 494 18.47 18.33 19.23
C TYR A 494 18.84 16.97 19.82
N PHE A 495 18.82 16.81 21.14
CA PHE A 495 19.00 15.50 21.76
C PHE A 495 17.93 14.51 21.28
N GLY A 496 16.66 14.89 21.34
CA GLY A 496 15.54 14.08 20.85
C GLY A 496 15.63 13.80 19.34
N ILE A 497 15.97 14.81 18.54
CA ILE A 497 16.08 14.63 17.08
C ILE A 497 17.23 13.71 16.72
N LEU A 498 18.43 13.97 17.23
CA LEU A 498 19.63 13.25 16.82
C LEU A 498 19.70 11.83 17.39
N ASN A 499 19.12 11.58 18.56
CA ASN A 499 19.20 10.28 19.23
C ASN A 499 17.91 9.45 19.14
N VAL A 500 16.77 10.06 18.78
CA VAL A 500 15.49 9.36 18.71
C VAL A 500 14.88 9.50 17.31
N LEU A 501 14.43 10.69 16.89
CA LEU A 501 13.64 10.82 15.66
C LEU A 501 14.45 10.45 14.41
N LEU A 502 15.68 10.98 14.25
CA LEU A 502 16.51 10.73 13.07
C LEU A 502 16.93 9.25 12.98
N PRO A 503 17.45 8.62 14.06
CA PRO A 503 17.72 7.18 14.04
C PRO A 503 16.48 6.33 13.74
N LEU A 504 15.31 6.67 14.30
CA LEU A 504 14.08 5.94 14.02
C LEU A 504 13.63 6.11 12.56
N GLN A 505 13.71 7.32 11.99
CA GLN A 505 13.41 7.56 10.56
C GLN A 505 14.34 6.75 9.65
N ILE A 506 15.65 6.74 9.97
CA ILE A 506 16.65 5.97 9.21
C ILE A 506 16.37 4.48 9.34
N LEU A 507 16.16 3.97 10.56
CA LEU A 507 15.92 2.55 10.81
C LEU A 507 14.65 2.06 10.11
N THR A 508 13.55 2.77 10.25
CA THR A 508 12.28 2.42 9.58
C THR A 508 12.43 2.47 8.06
N GLY A 509 13.12 3.48 7.51
CA GLY A 509 13.41 3.58 6.09
C GLY A 509 14.28 2.43 5.57
N ILE A 510 15.32 2.05 6.30
CA ILE A 510 16.19 0.90 5.97
C ILE A 510 15.40 -0.40 6.02
N LEU A 511 14.54 -0.60 7.02
CA LEU A 511 13.72 -1.80 7.14
C LEU A 511 12.72 -1.90 6.00
N MET A 512 12.06 -0.79 5.63
CA MET A 512 11.14 -0.73 4.48
C MET A 512 11.86 -0.98 3.15
N TRP A 513 13.02 -0.37 2.93
CA TRP A 513 13.84 -0.60 1.73
C TRP A 513 14.40 -2.02 1.68
N GLY A 514 14.74 -2.57 2.85
CA GLY A 514 15.32 -3.89 3.05
C GLY A 514 14.33 -5.04 3.02
N VAL A 515 13.01 -4.80 2.93
CA VAL A 515 11.99 -5.87 2.82
C VAL A 515 12.34 -6.81 1.67
N GLN A 516 12.95 -6.31 0.58
CA GLN A 516 13.38 -7.15 -0.52
C GLN A 516 14.45 -8.18 -0.21
N ARG A 517 15.29 -7.87 0.77
CA ARG A 517 16.47 -8.65 1.11
C ARG A 517 16.31 -9.46 2.39
N TRP A 518 15.54 -8.93 3.33
CA TRP A 518 15.31 -9.48 4.67
C TRP A 518 13.82 -9.46 5.05
N PRO A 519 12.95 -10.18 4.32
CA PRO A 519 11.52 -10.24 4.61
C PRO A 519 11.21 -10.65 6.05
N ASP A 520 11.86 -11.71 6.54
CA ASP A 520 11.57 -12.28 7.85
C ASP A 520 11.85 -11.30 8.99
N LEU A 521 12.93 -10.51 8.85
CA LEU A 521 13.27 -9.48 9.81
C LEU A 521 12.22 -8.38 9.81
N ALA A 522 11.80 -7.90 8.64
CA ALA A 522 10.75 -6.89 8.54
C ALA A 522 9.42 -7.41 9.09
N ALA A 523 9.03 -8.64 8.76
CA ALA A 523 7.83 -9.29 9.25
C ALA A 523 7.83 -9.44 10.78
N SER A 524 8.98 -9.80 11.38
CA SER A 524 9.14 -9.90 12.84
C SER A 524 8.91 -8.58 13.58
N LEU A 525 9.11 -7.46 12.89
CA LEU A 525 8.89 -6.10 13.38
C LEU A 525 7.53 -5.53 12.93
N GLY A 526 6.58 -6.39 12.53
CA GLY A 526 5.22 -6.01 12.14
C GLY A 526 5.04 -5.71 10.64
N GLY A 527 6.08 -5.87 9.82
CA GLY A 527 6.02 -5.70 8.37
C GLY A 527 5.69 -4.27 7.93
N LEU A 528 5.36 -4.12 6.65
CA LEU A 528 4.91 -2.84 6.09
C LEU A 528 3.67 -2.24 6.78
N PRO A 529 2.66 -3.02 7.24
CA PRO A 529 1.52 -2.49 7.99
C PRO A 529 1.88 -1.67 9.24
N LEU A 530 3.00 -1.98 9.90
CA LEU A 530 3.49 -1.21 11.05
C LEU A 530 4.57 -0.19 10.66
N LEU A 531 5.53 -0.62 9.82
CA LEU A 531 6.68 0.20 9.47
C LEU A 531 6.31 1.47 8.70
N ALA A 532 5.42 1.36 7.70
CA ALA A 532 5.07 2.49 6.85
C ALA A 532 4.31 3.59 7.62
N PRO A 533 3.25 3.30 8.40
CA PRO A 533 2.59 4.33 9.20
C PRO A 533 3.51 4.97 10.24
N PHE A 534 4.41 4.19 10.85
CA PHE A 534 5.37 4.71 11.82
C PHE A 534 6.42 5.63 11.16
N HIS A 535 6.93 5.27 9.98
CA HIS A 535 7.81 6.12 9.17
C HIS A 535 7.14 7.45 8.78
N THR A 536 5.87 7.39 8.37
CA THR A 536 5.06 8.58 8.05
C THR A 536 4.81 9.45 9.28
N LEU A 537 4.53 8.86 10.44
CA LEU A 537 4.35 9.60 11.68
C LEU A 537 5.61 10.40 12.06
N ILE A 538 6.80 9.76 12.00
CA ILE A 538 8.06 10.44 12.30
C ILE A 538 8.34 11.55 11.26
N ALA A 539 8.00 11.33 9.98
CA ALA A 539 8.13 12.36 8.95
C ALA A 539 7.24 13.58 9.24
N TRP A 540 6.01 13.39 9.74
CA TRP A 540 5.14 14.49 10.20
C TRP A 540 5.74 15.27 11.36
N LEU A 541 6.40 14.59 12.30
CA LEU A 541 7.11 15.24 13.41
C LEU A 541 8.30 16.07 12.89
N PHE A 542 9.05 15.57 11.91
CA PHE A 542 10.10 16.35 11.24
C PHE A 542 9.56 17.59 10.52
N ALA A 543 8.46 17.45 9.77
CA ALA A 543 7.83 18.58 9.10
C ALA A 543 7.38 19.65 10.10
N THR A 544 6.78 19.23 11.21
CA THR A 544 6.36 20.11 12.31
C THR A 544 7.56 20.81 12.97
N PHE A 545 8.63 20.05 13.24
CA PHE A 545 9.87 20.59 13.78
C PHE A 545 10.47 21.65 12.85
N ILE A 546 10.51 21.43 11.53
CA ILE A 546 11.08 22.38 10.57
C ILE A 546 10.34 23.72 10.64
N VAL A 547 9.01 23.71 10.69
CA VAL A 547 8.21 24.94 10.83
C VAL A 547 8.58 25.70 12.11
N MET A 548 8.61 25.00 13.25
CA MET A 548 9.01 25.61 14.52
C MET A 548 10.47 26.08 14.50
N HIS A 549 11.38 25.30 13.93
CA HIS A 549 12.81 25.60 13.87
C HIS A 549 13.07 26.87 13.06
N VAL A 550 12.53 26.94 11.84
CA VAL A 550 12.64 28.14 10.98
C VAL A 550 12.05 29.35 11.69
N TYR A 551 10.91 29.20 12.35
CA TYR A 551 10.32 30.29 13.14
C TYR A 551 11.25 30.79 14.25
N LEU A 552 11.84 29.90 15.04
CA LEU A 552 12.76 30.27 16.11
C LEU A 552 14.03 30.95 15.60
N THR A 553 14.43 30.76 14.33
CA THR A 553 15.55 31.54 13.77
C THR A 553 15.22 33.04 13.61
N THR A 554 13.93 33.40 13.62
CA THR A 554 13.43 34.78 13.53
C THR A 554 13.27 35.48 14.89
N THR A 555 13.65 34.82 15.99
CA THR A 555 13.55 35.38 17.34
C THR A 555 14.77 36.20 17.77
N GLY A 556 15.78 36.33 16.92
CA GLY A 556 16.95 37.18 17.18
C GLY A 556 16.69 38.68 17.01
N PRO A 557 17.74 39.53 17.12
CA PRO A 557 17.63 41.00 17.06
C PRO A 557 16.95 41.52 15.80
N THR A 558 17.13 40.81 14.68
CA THR A 558 16.34 41.00 13.47
C THR A 558 15.78 39.66 12.98
N PRO A 559 14.65 39.64 12.25
CA PRO A 559 14.05 38.38 11.77
C PRO A 559 14.99 37.52 10.92
N MET A 560 15.99 38.14 10.27
CA MET A 560 16.94 37.45 9.39
C MET A 560 18.30 37.16 10.06
N ALA A 561 18.52 37.61 11.31
CA ALA A 561 19.83 37.49 11.97
C ALA A 561 20.34 36.04 12.00
N GLY A 562 19.51 35.11 12.51
CA GLY A 562 19.88 33.69 12.60
C GLY A 562 20.12 33.05 11.23
N ILE A 563 19.30 33.36 10.23
CA ILE A 563 19.45 32.85 8.87
C ILE A 563 20.76 33.37 8.26
N LYS A 564 21.04 34.67 8.40
CA LYS A 564 22.27 35.30 7.92
C LYS A 564 23.50 34.73 8.60
N ALA A 565 23.43 34.45 9.90
CA ALA A 565 24.51 33.77 10.62
C ALA A 565 24.79 32.38 10.06
N MET A 566 23.75 31.62 9.71
CA MET A 566 23.89 30.28 9.14
C MET A 566 24.36 30.28 7.67
N ILE A 567 24.24 31.40 6.95
CA ILE A 567 24.78 31.56 5.59
C ILE A 567 26.23 32.07 5.63
N MET A 568 26.48 33.11 6.42
CA MET A 568 27.74 33.86 6.41
C MET A 568 28.75 33.39 7.47
N GLY A 569 28.29 32.72 8.53
CA GLY A 569 29.11 32.25 9.66
C GLY A 569 29.26 33.23 10.82
N TRP A 570 28.84 34.48 10.64
CA TRP A 570 28.95 35.54 11.65
C TRP A 570 27.57 35.84 12.27
N ASP A 571 27.49 35.79 13.59
CA ASP A 571 26.28 36.10 14.38
C ASP A 571 26.46 37.42 15.14
N ASP A 572 25.38 38.18 15.30
CA ASP A 572 25.36 39.42 16.07
C ASP A 572 24.76 39.11 17.46
N VAL A 573 25.62 39.02 18.50
CA VAL A 573 25.28 38.54 19.84
C VAL A 573 25.11 39.70 20.81
N GLU A 574 24.11 39.64 21.71
CA GLU A 574 23.90 40.65 22.76
C GLU A 574 25.02 40.59 23.81
N VAL A 575 25.56 41.76 24.17
CA VAL A 575 26.56 41.90 25.24
C VAL A 575 25.86 42.28 26.53
N HIS A 576 25.82 41.39 27.52
CA HIS A 576 25.32 41.73 28.85
C HIS A 576 26.47 42.31 29.68
N GLU A 577 26.27 43.48 30.29
CA GLU A 577 27.23 44.02 31.25
C GLU A 577 27.16 43.17 32.53
N GLU A 578 28.27 42.53 32.91
CA GLU A 578 28.36 41.76 34.16
C GLU A 578 27.91 42.63 35.35
N SER A 579 26.74 42.34 35.90
CA SER A 579 26.35 42.87 37.21
C SER A 579 27.20 42.17 38.28
N HIS A 580 28.39 42.70 38.54
CA HIS A 580 29.21 42.33 39.70
C HIS A 580 28.37 42.42 40.98
N PRO A 581 28.09 41.32 41.70
CA PRO A 581 27.67 41.42 43.08
C PRO A 581 28.92 41.77 43.89
N GLY A 582 28.88 42.93 44.56
CA GLY A 582 30.02 43.50 45.26
C GLY A 582 30.61 42.61 46.36
N ASN A 583 31.91 42.84 46.57
CA ASN A 583 32.72 42.53 47.76
C ASN A 583 32.68 41.10 48.31
N LEU A 584 33.81 40.41 48.18
CA LEU A 584 34.56 39.88 49.34
C LEU A 584 36.04 39.68 48.94
N THR A 585 36.91 40.30 49.72
CA THR A 585 38.37 40.23 49.69
C THR A 585 38.92 38.81 49.87
N SER A 586 39.90 38.37 49.06
CA SER A 586 41.21 37.87 49.53
C SER A 586 42.17 37.48 48.38
N THR A 587 43.36 38.07 48.42
CA THR A 587 44.70 37.53 48.05
C THR A 587 44.97 36.93 46.66
N SER A 588 45.64 37.78 45.84
CA SER A 588 46.79 37.49 44.98
C SER A 588 47.39 36.08 45.03
N GLN A 589 47.38 35.37 43.90
CA GLN A 589 48.56 34.65 43.39
C GLN A 589 48.67 34.80 41.86
N SER A 590 49.82 35.33 41.45
CA SER A 590 50.31 35.49 40.09
C SER A 590 50.74 34.15 39.51
N GLN A 591 50.31 33.80 38.29
CA GLN A 591 51.08 32.91 37.40
C GLN A 591 50.96 33.37 35.94
N THR A 592 52.06 33.97 35.49
CA THR A 592 52.45 34.27 34.12
C THR A 592 52.55 32.98 33.29
N VAL A 593 51.87 32.89 32.14
CA VAL A 593 52.11 31.83 31.14
C VAL A 593 52.88 32.42 29.97
N ILE A 594 54.03 31.79 29.72
CA ILE A 594 55.05 32.12 28.73
C ILE A 594 54.59 31.65 27.34
N HIS A 595 54.62 32.56 26.35
CA HIS A 595 54.64 32.22 24.93
C HIS A 595 55.98 31.55 24.57
N LYS A 596 55.93 30.41 23.87
CA LYS A 596 57.09 29.93 23.10
C LYS A 596 56.64 29.36 21.75
N GLU A 597 56.91 30.15 20.72
CA GLU A 597 57.05 29.71 19.34
C GLU A 597 58.20 28.69 19.23
N ALA A 598 58.08 27.71 18.33
CA ALA A 598 59.23 27.06 17.73
C ALA A 598 58.90 26.55 16.33
N SER A 599 59.55 27.20 15.37
CA SER A 599 59.72 26.84 13.97
C SER A 599 60.58 25.59 13.79
N SER A 600 60.22 24.79 12.77
CA SER A 600 61.05 23.97 11.88
C SER A 600 62.35 23.30 12.37
N SER A 601 62.39 21.98 12.22
CA SER A 601 63.40 21.27 11.40
C SER A 601 62.94 19.84 11.16
#